data_AF-A0A7Z9N6C1-F1
#
_entry.id   AF-A0A7Z9N6C1-F1
#
_cell.length_a   1.000
_cell.length_b   1.000
_cell.length_c   1.000
_cell.angle_alpha   90.00
_cell.angle_beta   90.00
_cell.angle_gamma   90.00
#
_symmetry.space_group_name_H-M   'P 1'
#
loop_
_entity.id
_entity.type
_entity.pdbx_description
1 polymer ?
#
loop_
_entity_poly.entity_id
_entity_poly.type
_entity_poly.pdbx_seq_one_letter_code
_entity_poly.pdbx_strand_id
1 'polypeptide(L)'
;MKPIRLTQVLLLAFIMMDCGGKTNVNVYDNFDFNTLSPDLLATGEKVYANSCFPCHTYGTAGAASLFDFKEWDKVAEKGMDVILKSVMEGYQGANGVMPPKGNCWTCTDEEIRTSILYIFHEVKNNRLQSN
;
A
#
# COMPACT_ATOMS: atom_id res chain seq x y z
N MET A 1 -31.86 -7.86 53.11
CA MET A 1 -31.40 -8.99 52.27
C MET A 1 -32.53 -9.34 51.31
N LYS A 2 -32.41 -9.03 50.01
CA LYS A 2 -33.41 -9.36 48.98
C LYS A 2 -32.82 -10.43 48.04
N PRO A 3 -33.58 -11.45 47.62
CA PRO A 3 -33.05 -12.61 46.90
C PRO A 3 -32.65 -12.25 45.46
N ILE A 4 -31.42 -12.62 45.11
CA ILE A 4 -30.84 -12.47 43.78
C ILE A 4 -31.57 -13.44 42.84
N ARG A 5 -32.28 -12.91 41.84
CA ARG A 5 -32.97 -13.71 40.82
C ARG A 5 -31.94 -14.33 39.86
N LEU A 6 -31.86 -15.65 39.88
CA LEU A 6 -30.99 -16.54 39.10
C LEU A 6 -31.30 -16.57 37.58
N THR A 7 -31.80 -15.48 36.99
CA THR A 7 -32.28 -15.43 35.60
C THR A 7 -31.54 -14.43 34.70
N GLN A 8 -30.49 -13.75 35.19
CA GLN A 8 -29.74 -12.76 34.40
C GLN A 8 -28.26 -13.09 34.21
N VAL A 9 -27.86 -14.36 34.36
CA VAL A 9 -26.49 -14.83 34.05
C VAL A 9 -26.33 -15.17 32.56
N LEU A 10 -27.38 -15.06 31.73
CA LEU A 10 -27.36 -15.42 30.31
C LEU A 10 -27.48 -14.22 29.35
N LEU A 11 -26.91 -13.07 29.71
CA LEU A 11 -26.74 -11.93 28.78
C LEU A 11 -25.31 -11.37 28.83
N LEU A 12 -24.32 -12.28 28.92
CA LEU A 12 -22.89 -11.95 28.97
C LEU A 12 -22.08 -12.52 27.78
N ALA A 13 -22.72 -12.78 26.63
CA ALA A 13 -21.99 -13.31 25.46
C ALA A 13 -22.58 -12.90 24.11
N PHE A 14 -22.91 -11.61 23.93
CA PHE A 14 -23.24 -11.04 22.61
C PHE A 14 -22.45 -9.76 22.31
N ILE A 15 -21.20 -9.65 22.78
CA ILE A 15 -20.21 -8.82 22.08
C ILE A 15 -19.65 -9.71 20.96
N MET A 16 -20.50 -9.90 19.96
CA MET A 16 -20.10 -10.42 18.67
C MET A 16 -19.21 -9.35 18.02
N MET A 17 -18.03 -9.79 17.59
CA MET A 17 -17.51 -9.40 16.29
C MET A 17 -17.22 -7.91 16.10
N ASP A 18 -16.18 -7.40 16.76
CA ASP A 18 -15.36 -6.37 16.11
C ASP A 18 -14.31 -7.08 15.25
N CYS A 19 -14.76 -7.63 14.13
CA CYS A 19 -13.88 -8.12 13.09
C CYS A 19 -13.39 -6.89 12.31
N GLY A 20 -12.21 -6.40 12.71
CA GLY A 20 -11.33 -5.56 11.89
C GLY A 20 -12.04 -4.48 11.08
N GLY A 21 -12.32 -3.34 11.69
CA GLY A 21 -12.39 -2.10 10.92
C GLY A 21 -11.16 -2.06 10.02
N LYS A 22 -11.36 -1.96 8.69
CA LYS A 22 -10.30 -1.87 7.68
C LYS A 22 -9.48 -0.61 7.97
N THR A 23 -8.52 -0.70 8.88
CA THR A 23 -7.55 0.35 9.10
C THR A 23 -6.63 0.34 7.89
N ASN A 24 -6.49 1.49 7.25
CA ASN A 24 -5.45 1.69 6.26
C ASN A 24 -4.11 1.66 7.01
N VAL A 25 -3.54 0.46 7.17
CA VAL A 25 -2.23 0.29 7.77
C VAL A 25 -1.21 0.93 6.83
N ASN A 26 -0.31 1.73 7.40
CA ASN A 26 0.77 2.35 6.66
C ASN A 26 1.56 1.28 5.89
N VAL A 27 1.91 1.54 4.63
CA VAL A 27 2.61 0.54 3.79
C VAL A 27 3.92 0.09 4.44
N TYR A 28 4.67 0.96 5.11
CA TYR A 28 5.92 0.61 5.77
C TYR A 28 5.73 -0.30 7.00
N ASP A 29 4.54 -0.31 7.59
CA ASP A 29 4.18 -1.16 8.74
C ASP A 29 3.44 -2.44 8.29
N ASN A 30 3.18 -2.58 7.00
CA ASN A 30 2.46 -3.73 6.45
C ASN A 30 3.33 -5.00 6.46
N PHE A 31 2.72 -6.15 6.76
CA PHE A 31 3.42 -7.44 6.77
C PHE A 31 4.04 -7.77 5.40
N ASP A 32 3.28 -7.61 4.31
CA ASP A 32 3.73 -7.90 2.94
C ASP A 32 5.01 -7.13 2.60
N PHE A 33 5.08 -5.85 3.00
CA PHE A 33 6.25 -5.00 2.78
C PHE A 33 7.47 -5.47 3.60
N ASN A 34 7.25 -5.80 4.88
CA ASN A 34 8.31 -6.19 5.80
C ASN A 34 8.81 -7.63 5.59
N THR A 35 8.10 -8.43 4.81
CA THR A 35 8.49 -9.81 4.46
C THR A 35 8.63 -10.03 2.95
N LEU A 36 8.96 -8.99 2.19
CA LEU A 36 9.26 -9.10 0.76
C LEU A 36 10.40 -10.10 0.51
N SER A 37 10.12 -11.16 -0.26
CA SER A 37 11.13 -12.12 -0.67
C SER A 37 11.97 -11.57 -1.85
N PRO A 38 13.18 -12.11 -2.08
CA PRO A 38 13.98 -11.74 -3.25
C PRO A 38 13.25 -11.95 -4.59
N ASP A 39 12.46 -13.02 -4.72
CA ASP A 39 11.71 -13.31 -5.95
C ASP A 39 10.59 -12.29 -6.19
N LEU A 40 9.94 -11.83 -5.12
CA LEU A 40 8.94 -10.76 -5.20
C LEU A 40 9.60 -9.43 -5.55
N LEU A 41 10.75 -9.10 -4.96
CA LEU A 41 11.52 -7.91 -5.35
C LEU A 41 11.89 -7.92 -6.83
N ALA A 42 12.41 -9.04 -7.34
CA ALA A 42 12.75 -9.18 -8.76
C ALA A 42 11.52 -9.05 -9.68
N THR A 43 10.37 -9.58 -9.26
CA THR A 43 9.10 -9.44 -10.00
C THR A 43 8.65 -7.97 -10.03
N GLY A 44 8.66 -7.30 -8.88
CA GLY A 44 8.28 -5.90 -8.76
C GLY A 44 9.21 -4.95 -9.53
N GLU A 45 10.52 -5.22 -9.48
CA GLU A 45 11.55 -4.52 -10.24
C GLU A 45 11.30 -4.64 -11.75
N LYS A 46 11.01 -5.85 -12.24
CA LYS A 46 10.72 -6.08 -13.65
C LYS A 46 9.53 -5.25 -14.13
N VAL A 47 8.44 -5.21 -13.36
CA VAL A 47 7.27 -4.37 -13.71
C VAL A 47 7.63 -2.89 -13.66
N TYR A 48 8.37 -2.49 -12.62
CA TYR A 48 8.81 -1.11 -12.44
C TYR A 48 9.63 -0.64 -13.63
N ALA A 49 10.68 -1.37 -13.99
CA ALA A 49 11.58 -1.03 -15.09
C ALA A 49 10.84 -0.90 -16.43
N ASN A 50 9.85 -1.76 -16.69
CA ASN A 50 9.15 -1.79 -17.96
C ASN A 50 8.02 -0.74 -18.07
N SER A 51 7.42 -0.32 -16.95
CA SER A 51 6.18 0.47 -16.99
C SER A 51 6.21 1.72 -16.10
N CYS A 52 6.71 1.61 -14.87
CA CYS A 52 6.59 2.65 -13.86
C CYS A 52 7.78 3.63 -13.85
N PHE A 53 8.98 3.12 -14.16
CA PHE A 53 10.27 3.83 -14.16
C PHE A 53 10.27 5.17 -14.90
N PRO A 54 9.69 5.29 -16.11
CA PRO A 54 9.74 6.52 -16.89
C PRO A 54 9.17 7.74 -16.17
N CYS A 55 8.20 7.51 -15.26
CA CYS A 55 7.53 8.56 -14.51
C CYS A 55 8.08 8.67 -13.08
N HIS A 56 8.22 7.56 -12.36
CA HIS A 56 8.42 7.58 -10.92
C HIS A 56 9.85 7.81 -10.45
N THR A 57 10.88 7.51 -11.27
CA THR A 57 12.28 7.67 -10.81
C THR A 57 12.56 9.10 -10.36
N TYR A 58 12.29 10.05 -11.26
CA TYR A 58 12.58 11.47 -11.05
C TYR A 58 11.33 12.36 -11.01
N GLY A 59 10.14 11.76 -10.97
CA GLY A 59 8.87 12.50 -10.88
C GLY A 59 8.47 13.19 -12.18
N THR A 60 8.83 12.61 -13.32
CA THR A 60 8.43 13.11 -14.65
C THR A 60 6.91 13.23 -14.74
N ALA A 61 6.42 14.27 -15.43
CA ALA A 61 4.99 14.53 -15.62
C ALA A 61 4.18 14.65 -14.31
N GLY A 62 4.83 15.02 -13.20
CA GLY A 62 4.20 15.24 -11.91
C GLY A 62 3.95 13.96 -11.10
N ALA A 63 4.57 12.84 -11.48
CA ALA A 63 4.60 11.63 -10.66
C ALA A 63 5.39 11.84 -9.37
N ALA A 64 5.10 11.04 -8.34
CA ALA A 64 5.90 11.04 -7.12
C ALA A 64 7.31 10.50 -7.45
N SER A 65 8.35 11.32 -7.26
CA SER A 65 9.75 10.94 -7.42
C SER A 65 10.19 10.02 -6.28
N LEU A 66 11.03 9.01 -6.57
CA LEU A 66 11.62 8.14 -5.55
C LEU A 66 12.47 8.87 -4.49
N PHE A 67 12.82 10.14 -4.74
CA PHE A 67 13.61 10.98 -3.83
C PHE A 67 12.75 11.97 -3.03
N ASP A 68 11.44 12.06 -3.30
CA ASP A 68 10.52 12.87 -2.49
C ASP A 68 9.97 12.03 -1.33
N PHE A 69 10.81 11.83 -0.32
CA PHE A 69 10.50 10.99 0.84
C PHE A 69 9.25 11.46 1.60
N LYS A 70 9.02 12.77 1.65
CA LYS A 70 7.85 13.36 2.33
C LYS A 70 6.56 13.05 1.58
N GLU A 71 6.59 13.07 0.26
CA GLU A 71 5.42 12.67 -0.53
C GLU A 71 5.14 11.18 -0.36
N TRP A 72 6.18 10.34 -0.38
CA TRP A 72 6.00 8.89 -0.18
C TRP A 72 5.50 8.52 1.22
N ASP A 73 5.85 9.26 2.28
CA ASP A 73 5.27 9.05 3.61
C ASP A 73 3.74 9.27 3.59
N LYS A 74 3.26 10.34 2.93
CA LYS A 74 1.80 10.59 2.77
C LYS A 74 1.13 9.53 1.89
N VAL A 75 1.82 9.05 0.85
CA VAL A 75 1.29 7.96 0.01
C VAL A 75 1.17 6.70 0.86
N ALA A 76 2.18 6.37 1.68
CA ALA A 76 2.19 5.19 2.54
C ALA A 76 1.02 5.19 3.55
N GLU A 77 0.64 6.34 4.09
CA GLU A 77 -0.50 6.51 5.01
C GLU A 77 -1.85 6.11 4.40
N LYS A 78 -1.98 6.12 3.06
CA LYS A 78 -3.21 5.67 2.38
C LYS A 78 -3.42 4.16 2.50
N GLY A 79 -2.36 3.40 2.73
CA GLY A 79 -2.37 1.94 2.78
C GLY A 79 -2.39 1.26 1.40
N MET A 80 -1.91 0.02 1.38
CA MET A 80 -1.61 -0.72 0.14
C MET A 80 -2.83 -0.90 -0.77
N ASP A 81 -3.98 -1.25 -0.23
CA ASP A 81 -5.17 -1.55 -1.04
C ASP A 81 -5.75 -0.30 -1.73
N VAL A 82 -5.69 0.86 -1.07
CA VAL A 82 -6.12 2.15 -1.65
C VAL A 82 -5.19 2.56 -2.77
N ILE A 83 -3.88 2.38 -2.58
CA ILE A 83 -2.87 2.68 -3.60
C ILE A 83 -3.05 1.75 -4.80
N LEU A 84 -3.17 0.44 -4.56
CA LEU A 84 -3.38 -0.54 -5.63
C LEU A 84 -4.62 -0.19 -6.46
N LYS A 85 -5.75 0.09 -5.80
CA LYS A 85 -6.97 0.53 -6.49
C LYS A 85 -6.72 1.76 -7.37
N SER A 86 -6.03 2.77 -6.83
CA SER A 86 -5.70 3.99 -7.57
C SER A 86 -4.80 3.73 -8.77
N VAL A 87 -3.84 2.80 -8.65
CA VAL A 87 -2.98 2.41 -9.78
C VAL A 87 -3.77 1.62 -10.82
N MET A 88 -4.65 0.70 -10.40
CA MET A 88 -5.45 -0.11 -11.32
C MET A 88 -6.44 0.73 -12.12
N GLU A 89 -7.15 1.65 -11.46
CA GLU A 89 -8.17 2.51 -12.07
C GLU A 89 -7.59 3.76 -12.75
N GLY A 90 -6.35 4.13 -12.41
CA GLY A 90 -5.77 5.42 -12.75
C GLY A 90 -6.12 6.48 -11.70
N TYR A 91 -5.28 7.52 -11.63
CA TYR A 91 -5.40 8.56 -10.61
C TYR A 91 -5.05 9.93 -11.16
N GLN A 92 -5.95 10.90 -10.98
CA GLN A 92 -5.68 12.31 -11.23
C GLN A 92 -5.09 12.93 -9.95
N GLY A 93 -3.79 13.18 -9.97
CA GLY A 93 -3.10 13.93 -8.92
C GLY A 93 -3.18 15.43 -9.14
N ALA A 94 -2.71 16.18 -8.15
CA ALA A 94 -2.60 17.64 -8.23
C ALA A 94 -1.62 18.09 -9.32
N ASN A 95 -0.56 17.30 -9.56
CA ASN A 95 0.56 17.67 -10.42
C ASN A 95 0.62 16.87 -11.73
N GLY A 96 -0.20 15.83 -11.88
CA GLY A 96 -0.08 14.89 -13.00
C GLY A 96 -1.15 13.80 -12.99
N VAL A 97 -1.09 12.92 -14.00
CA VAL A 97 -2.03 11.81 -14.19
C VAL A 97 -1.27 10.49 -14.13
N MET A 98 -1.69 9.59 -13.25
CA MET A 98 -1.26 8.19 -13.28
C MET A 98 -2.21 7.42 -14.20
N PRO A 99 -1.73 6.86 -15.33
CA PRO A 99 -2.57 6.06 -16.21
C PRO A 99 -3.04 4.76 -15.54
N PRO A 100 -4.19 4.21 -15.93
CA PRO A 100 -4.65 2.92 -15.42
C PRO A 100 -3.60 1.82 -15.62
N LYS A 101 -3.46 0.98 -14.60
CA LYS A 101 -2.44 -0.08 -14.49
C LYS A 101 -0.98 0.40 -14.66
N GLY A 102 -0.71 1.70 -14.53
CA GLY A 102 0.60 2.26 -14.86
C GLY A 102 1.04 1.96 -16.30
N ASN A 103 0.10 1.82 -17.23
CA ASN A 103 0.29 1.32 -18.60
C ASN A 103 0.77 -0.13 -18.74
N CYS A 104 0.87 -0.93 -17.65
CA CYS A 104 1.16 -2.35 -17.77
C CYS A 104 -0.12 -3.17 -18.04
N TRP A 105 -0.56 -3.19 -19.29
CA TRP A 105 -1.78 -3.91 -19.67
C TRP A 105 -1.67 -5.43 -19.52
N THR A 106 -0.47 -5.98 -19.67
CA THR A 106 -0.17 -7.40 -19.55
C THR A 106 0.11 -7.87 -18.13
N CYS A 107 0.32 -6.95 -17.17
CA CYS A 107 0.57 -7.32 -15.78
C CYS A 107 -0.72 -7.78 -15.10
N THR A 108 -0.60 -8.77 -14.23
CA THR A 108 -1.62 -9.13 -13.24
C THR A 108 -1.68 -8.09 -12.11
N ASP A 109 -2.78 -8.09 -11.37
CA ASP A 109 -2.95 -7.23 -10.20
C ASP A 109 -1.89 -7.50 -9.12
N GLU A 110 -1.47 -8.76 -8.99
CA GLU A 110 -0.41 -9.18 -8.07
C GLU A 110 0.96 -8.66 -8.50
N GLU A 111 1.28 -8.72 -9.79
CA GLU A 111 2.51 -8.13 -10.34
C GLU A 111 2.56 -6.62 -10.14
N ILE A 112 1.42 -5.93 -10.33
CA ILE A 112 1.31 -4.48 -10.06
C ILE A 112 1.45 -4.19 -8.57
N ARG A 113 0.77 -4.95 -7.69
CA ARG A 113 0.92 -4.82 -6.23
C ARG A 113 2.37 -4.98 -5.82
N THR A 114 3.05 -5.98 -6.36
CA THR A 114 4.46 -6.26 -6.08
C THR A 114 5.37 -5.14 -6.59
N SER A 115 5.06 -4.55 -7.75
CA SER A 115 5.77 -3.37 -8.25
C SER A 115 5.61 -2.14 -7.35
N ILE A 116 4.42 -1.92 -6.81
CA ILE A 116 4.19 -0.83 -5.84
C ILE A 116 5.03 -1.06 -4.58
N LEU A 117 5.04 -2.30 -4.04
CA LEU A 117 5.89 -2.66 -2.91
C LEU A 117 7.38 -2.47 -3.20
N TYR A 118 7.84 -2.84 -4.41
CA TYR A 118 9.21 -2.58 -4.87
C TYR A 118 9.52 -1.07 -4.91
N ILE A 119 8.60 -0.24 -5.38
CA ILE A 119 8.79 1.22 -5.37
C ILE A 119 8.97 1.74 -3.94
N PHE A 120 8.15 1.29 -2.98
CA PHE A 120 8.33 1.66 -1.58
C PHE A 120 9.66 1.18 -1.00
N HIS A 121 10.13 0.01 -1.43
CA HIS A 121 11.44 -0.52 -1.06
C HIS A 121 12.57 0.39 -1.57
N GLU A 122 12.50 0.81 -2.83
CA GLU A 122 13.49 1.74 -3.41
C GLU A 122 13.47 3.11 -2.75
N VAL A 123 12.29 3.65 -2.41
CA VAL A 123 12.19 4.89 -1.64
C VAL A 123 12.87 4.77 -0.28
N LYS A 124 12.66 3.64 0.42
CA LYS A 124 13.31 3.36 1.71
C LYS A 124 14.83 3.26 1.54
N ASN A 125 15.31 2.57 0.50
CA ASN A 125 16.74 2.43 0.22
C ASN A 125 17.39 3.78 -0.12
N ASN A 126 16.77 4.58 -0.99
CA ASN A 126 17.25 5.92 -1.34
C ASN A 126 17.31 6.83 -0.10
N ARG A 127 16.32 6.73 0.80
CA ARG A 127 16.32 7.46 2.08
C ARG A 127 17.51 7.05 2.96
N LEU A 128 17.79 5.75 3.08
CA LEU A 128 18.91 5.24 3.87
C LEU A 128 20.27 5.68 3.33
N GLN A 129 20.41 5.81 2.01
CA GLN A 129 21.65 6.24 1.36
C GLN A 129 21.86 7.77 1.38
N SER A 130 20.81 8.54 1.69
CA SER A 130 20.85 10.01 1.74
C SER A 130 21.19 10.56 3.13
N ASN A 131 21.36 9.69 4.13
CA ASN A 131 21.72 10.01 5.52
C ASN A 131 23.16 9.58 5.81
#